data_AF-A0A965DK17-F1
#
_entry.id   AF-A0A965DK17-F1
#
_cell.length_a   1.000
_cell.length_b   1.000
_cell.length_c   1.000
_cell.angle_alpha   90.00
_cell.angle_beta   90.00
_cell.angle_gamma   90.00
#
_symmetry.space_group_name_H-M   'P 1'
#
loop_
_entity.id
_entity.type
_entity.pdbx_description
1 polymer ?
#
loop_
_entity_poly.entity_id
_entity_poly.type
_entity_poly.pdbx_seq_one_letter_code
_entity_poly.pdbx_strand_id
1 'polypeptide(L)'
;MLSQIVRPMVRTQIRLLANSQATHTTLVKTITQWLGFLGVQATVTQLTTGGEHIQVSLTVGKPEACDSCDWTQILTNLDRTAPESNLLSLPNFSQQQQRKLQRFMAYVIQIGNHEPPLTWDVLGLHLERLGFNESMILGIRSAMKVPQSLEQLVEELDPDVAAIALPKVLSLVLLDGRVNPLEDNALTSLLQTIRQPACEL
;
A
#
# COMPACT_ATOMS: atom_id res chain seq x y z
N MET A 1 -14.33 13.47 -1.75
CA MET A 1 -15.74 13.02 -1.76
C MET A 1 -15.92 11.56 -1.35
N LEU A 2 -15.03 10.62 -1.72
CA LEU A 2 -15.06 9.22 -1.24
C LEU A 2 -14.97 9.09 0.29
N SER A 3 -14.14 9.89 0.96
CA SER A 3 -13.98 9.87 2.42
C SER A 3 -15.25 10.26 3.20
N GLN A 4 -16.13 11.08 2.63
CA GLN A 4 -17.39 11.51 3.25
C GLN A 4 -18.51 10.46 3.14
N ILE A 5 -18.42 9.52 2.20
CA ILE A 5 -19.41 8.45 2.02
C ILE A 5 -18.92 7.15 2.69
N VAL A 6 -17.63 6.84 2.55
CA VAL A 6 -17.05 5.59 3.07
C VAL A 6 -16.96 5.62 4.60
N ARG A 7 -16.60 6.75 5.24
CA ARG A 7 -16.48 6.81 6.71
C ARG A 7 -17.83 6.61 7.44
N PRO A 8 -18.94 7.27 7.06
CA PRO A 8 -20.24 7.00 7.66
C PRO A 8 -20.72 5.57 7.39
N MET A 9 -20.43 5.02 6.21
CA MET A 9 -20.80 3.65 5.87
C MET A 9 -20.04 2.62 6.72
N VAL A 10 -18.72 2.78 6.87
CA VAL A 10 -17.88 1.95 7.77
C VAL A 10 -18.35 2.08 9.21
N ARG A 11 -18.64 3.30 9.70
CA ARG A 11 -19.17 3.52 11.06
C ARG A 11 -20.53 2.86 11.28
N THR A 12 -21.39 2.87 10.26
CA THR A 12 -22.69 2.20 10.28
C THR A 12 -22.52 0.68 10.28
N GLN A 13 -21.60 0.14 9.48
CA GLN A 13 -21.32 -1.30 9.45
C GLN A 13 -20.65 -1.78 10.74
N ILE A 14 -19.76 -1.01 11.36
CA ILE A 14 -19.20 -1.30 12.69
C ILE A 14 -20.31 -1.32 13.74
N ARG A 15 -21.24 -0.35 13.72
CA ARG A 15 -22.39 -0.33 14.63
C ARG A 15 -23.35 -1.50 14.38
N LEU A 16 -23.58 -1.90 13.13
CA LEU A 16 -24.37 -3.07 12.78
C LEU A 16 -23.71 -4.36 13.28
N LEU A 17 -22.38 -4.47 13.16
CA LEU A 17 -21.61 -5.60 13.69
C LEU A 17 -21.65 -5.67 15.22
N ALA A 18 -21.53 -4.52 15.90
CA ALA A 18 -21.59 -4.43 17.36
C ALA A 18 -22.98 -4.77 17.93
N ASN A 19 -24.05 -4.55 17.16
CA ASN A 19 -25.42 -4.82 17.57
C ASN A 19 -26.00 -6.11 16.96
N SER A 20 -25.23 -6.84 16.14
CA SER A 20 -25.67 -8.07 15.52
C SER A 20 -25.49 -9.25 16.49
N GLN A 21 -26.51 -10.09 16.62
CA GLN A 21 -26.42 -11.37 17.33
C GLN A 21 -25.66 -12.44 16.49
N ALA A 22 -25.36 -12.13 15.23
CA ALA A 22 -24.64 -12.98 14.28
C ALA A 22 -23.41 -12.24 13.74
N THR A 23 -22.62 -11.63 14.63
CA THR A 23 -21.44 -10.81 14.29
C THR A 23 -20.44 -11.58 13.44
N HIS A 24 -20.19 -12.86 13.74
CA HIS A 24 -19.24 -13.68 12.99
C HIS A 24 -19.63 -13.83 11.51
N THR A 25 -20.87 -14.26 11.23
CA THR A 25 -21.33 -14.49 9.84
C THR A 25 -21.52 -13.18 9.08
N THR A 26 -21.91 -12.11 9.78
CA THR A 26 -22.05 -10.78 9.20
C THR A 26 -20.69 -10.21 8.83
N LEU A 27 -19.69 -10.32 9.72
CA LEU A 27 -18.33 -9.83 9.46
C LEU A 27 -17.69 -10.58 8.29
N VAL A 28 -17.82 -11.91 8.25
CA VAL A 28 -17.32 -12.74 7.14
C VAL A 28 -17.93 -12.27 5.81
N LYS A 29 -19.25 -12.11 5.75
CA LYS A 29 -19.94 -11.66 4.53
C LYS A 29 -19.50 -10.25 4.12
N THR A 30 -19.35 -9.33 5.06
CA THR A 30 -18.91 -7.96 4.78
C THR A 30 -17.49 -7.93 4.22
N ILE A 31 -16.55 -8.67 4.81
CA ILE A 31 -15.16 -8.75 4.33
C ILE A 31 -15.11 -9.35 2.92
N THR A 32 -15.81 -10.47 2.69
CA THR A 32 -15.87 -11.10 1.35
C THR A 32 -16.52 -10.18 0.32
N GLN A 33 -17.58 -9.45 0.67
CA GLN A 33 -18.22 -8.50 -0.25
C GLN A 33 -17.32 -7.30 -0.59
N TRP A 34 -16.59 -6.77 0.40
CA TRP A 34 -15.64 -5.68 0.15
C TRP A 34 -14.50 -6.09 -0.78
N LEU A 35 -13.94 -7.28 -0.58
CA LEU A 35 -12.92 -7.82 -1.48
C LEU A 35 -13.50 -8.12 -2.88
N GLY A 36 -14.75 -8.59 -2.95
CA GLY A 36 -15.48 -8.77 -4.21
C GLY A 36 -15.67 -7.48 -5.00
N PHE A 37 -15.93 -6.34 -4.35
CA PHE A 37 -15.99 -5.04 -5.03
C PHE A 37 -14.66 -4.61 -5.66
N LEU A 38 -13.54 -5.18 -5.20
CA LEU A 38 -12.21 -4.95 -5.77
C LEU A 38 -11.84 -5.97 -6.85
N GLY A 39 -12.78 -6.83 -7.26
CA GLY A 39 -12.55 -7.90 -8.26
C GLY A 39 -11.75 -9.08 -7.70
N VAL A 40 -11.68 -9.22 -6.37
CA VAL A 40 -10.93 -10.27 -5.68
C VAL A 40 -11.88 -11.26 -5.04
N GLN A 41 -11.82 -12.52 -5.46
CA GLN A 41 -12.58 -13.59 -4.83
C GLN A 41 -11.87 -14.04 -3.55
N ALA A 42 -12.44 -13.77 -2.39
CA ALA A 42 -11.85 -14.13 -1.09
C ALA A 42 -12.83 -14.88 -0.19
N THR A 43 -12.34 -15.94 0.43
CA THR A 43 -13.09 -16.75 1.40
C THR A 43 -12.44 -16.62 2.78
N VAL A 44 -13.20 -16.19 3.79
CA VAL A 44 -12.72 -16.18 5.18
C VAL A 44 -12.68 -17.60 5.71
N THR A 45 -11.49 -18.11 6.02
CA THR A 45 -11.28 -19.48 6.50
C THR A 45 -11.29 -19.58 8.01
N GLN A 46 -10.87 -18.51 8.71
CA GLN A 46 -10.86 -18.48 10.16
C GLN A 46 -11.09 -17.05 10.67
N LEU A 47 -11.90 -16.92 11.71
CA LEU A 47 -12.12 -15.67 12.44
C LEU A 47 -11.91 -15.96 13.92
N THR A 48 -10.87 -15.37 14.52
CA THR A 48 -10.56 -15.52 15.93
C THR A 48 -10.47 -14.16 16.60
N THR A 49 -10.86 -14.09 17.87
CA THR A 49 -10.63 -12.91 18.71
C THR A 49 -9.38 -13.15 19.54
N GLY A 50 -8.43 -12.23 19.47
CA GLY A 50 -7.17 -12.26 20.23
C GLY A 50 -7.00 -10.97 21.01
N GLY A 51 -7.38 -10.97 22.29
CA GLY A 51 -7.39 -9.76 23.11
C GLY A 51 -8.35 -8.70 22.55
N GLU A 52 -7.84 -7.50 22.27
CA GLU A 52 -8.60 -6.39 21.66
C GLU A 52 -8.68 -6.47 20.12
N HIS A 53 -8.14 -7.52 19.50
CA HIS A 53 -8.03 -7.62 18.04
C HIS A 53 -8.90 -8.75 17.47
N ILE A 54 -9.39 -8.52 16.25
CA ILE A 54 -10.01 -9.56 15.43
C ILE A 54 -8.95 -10.03 14.43
N GLN A 55 -8.62 -11.32 14.48
CA GLN A 55 -7.74 -11.98 13.54
C GLN A 55 -8.58 -12.67 12.47
N VAL A 56 -8.22 -12.44 11.21
CA VAL A 56 -8.93 -12.98 10.04
C VAL A 56 -7.93 -13.73 9.18
N SER A 57 -8.19 -15.00 8.92
CA SER A 57 -7.49 -15.78 7.89
C SER A 57 -8.35 -15.80 6.62
N LEU A 58 -7.71 -15.53 5.48
CA LEU A 58 -8.36 -15.39 4.18
C LEU A 58 -7.68 -16.31 3.17
N THR A 59 -8.47 -16.98 2.35
CA THR A 59 -8.00 -17.60 1.11
C THR A 59 -8.42 -16.72 -0.06
N VAL A 60 -7.46 -16.33 -0.89
CA VAL A 60 -7.67 -15.43 -2.04
C VAL A 60 -7.51 -16.23 -3.33
N GLY A 61 -8.51 -16.14 -4.20
CA GLY A 61 -8.46 -16.68 -5.56
C GLY A 61 -7.91 -15.67 -6.56
N LYS A 62 -7.65 -16.12 -7.80
CA LYS A 62 -7.14 -15.27 -8.88
C LYS A 62 -8.09 -14.08 -9.12
N PRO A 63 -7.60 -12.82 -9.06
CA PRO A 63 -8.41 -11.67 -9.44
C PRO A 63 -8.85 -11.73 -10.92
N GLU A 64 -9.98 -11.10 -11.24
CA GLU A 64 -10.53 -11.08 -12.60
C GLU A 64 -9.56 -10.39 -13.59
N ALA A 65 -8.90 -9.31 -13.15
CA ALA A 65 -7.98 -8.50 -13.96
C ALA A 65 -6.54 -9.03 -14.02
N CYS A 66 -6.24 -10.17 -13.38
CA CYS A 66 -4.88 -10.74 -13.34
C CYS A 66 -4.75 -11.89 -14.35
N ASP A 67 -3.70 -11.88 -15.16
CA ASP A 67 -3.44 -12.95 -16.12
C ASP A 67 -3.04 -14.26 -15.43
N SER A 68 -3.40 -15.40 -16.05
CA SER A 68 -3.13 -16.72 -15.46
C SER A 68 -1.63 -17.01 -15.32
N CYS A 69 -0.78 -16.41 -16.16
CA CYS A 69 0.67 -16.54 -16.09
C CYS A 69 1.22 -15.85 -14.83
N ASP A 70 0.88 -14.57 -14.66
CA ASP A 70 1.26 -13.78 -13.48
C ASP A 70 0.77 -14.42 -12.19
N TRP A 71 -0.46 -14.92 -12.18
CA TRP A 71 -1.01 -15.62 -11.01
C TRP A 71 -0.22 -16.88 -10.65
N THR A 72 0.17 -17.68 -11.64
CA THR A 72 0.97 -18.89 -11.42
C THR A 72 2.37 -18.55 -10.92
N GLN A 73 2.96 -17.46 -11.43
CA GLN A 73 4.25 -16.96 -10.96
C GLN A 73 4.17 -16.44 -9.52
N ILE A 74 3.09 -15.74 -9.15
CA ILE A 74 2.84 -15.31 -7.76
C ILE A 74 2.78 -16.51 -6.82
N LEU A 75 1.99 -17.54 -7.16
CA LEU A 75 1.89 -18.77 -6.34
C LEU A 75 3.26 -19.44 -6.18
N THR A 76 4.02 -19.55 -7.29
CA THR A 76 5.36 -20.14 -7.27
C THR A 76 6.34 -19.34 -6.39
N ASN A 77 6.27 -18.01 -6.44
CA ASN A 77 7.10 -17.15 -5.61
C ASN A 77 6.73 -17.23 -4.13
N LEU A 78 5.43 -17.36 -3.80
CA LEU A 78 4.95 -17.55 -2.44
C LEU A 78 5.38 -18.90 -1.86
N ASP A 79 5.36 -19.97 -2.65
CA ASP A 79 5.84 -21.29 -2.21
C ASP A 79 7.36 -21.31 -1.93
N ARG A 80 8.12 -20.43 -2.60
CA ARG A 80 9.57 -20.31 -2.42
C ARG A 80 9.98 -19.39 -1.27
N THR A 81 9.06 -18.55 -0.77
CA THR A 81 9.35 -17.55 0.26
C THR A 81 8.87 -18.06 1.63
N ALA A 82 9.75 -18.00 2.63
CA ALA A 82 9.37 -18.37 4.00
C ALA A 82 8.43 -17.28 4.57
N PRO A 83 7.41 -17.66 5.36
CA PRO A 83 6.50 -16.69 5.95
C PRO A 83 7.24 -15.76 6.91
N GLU A 84 7.40 -14.50 6.54
CA GLU A 84 7.98 -13.47 7.41
C GLU A 84 7.02 -13.10 8.54
N SER A 85 7.54 -13.03 9.76
CA SER A 85 6.73 -12.87 10.98
C SER A 85 6.18 -11.45 11.19
N ASN A 86 6.67 -10.45 10.45
CA ASN A 86 6.24 -9.05 10.56
C ASN A 86 5.95 -8.44 9.17
N LEU A 87 4.75 -8.68 8.67
CA LEU A 87 4.26 -8.18 7.36
C LEU A 87 4.13 -6.64 7.26
N LEU A 88 4.27 -5.91 8.38
CA LEU A 88 4.15 -4.45 8.43
C LEU A 88 5.50 -3.71 8.41
N SER A 89 6.60 -4.40 8.72
CA SER A 89 7.94 -3.83 8.62
C SER A 89 8.44 -3.89 7.19
N LEU A 90 9.09 -2.81 6.74
CA LEU A 90 9.79 -2.81 5.47
C LEU A 90 10.82 -3.97 5.46
N PRO A 91 10.97 -4.70 4.35
CA PRO A 91 12.04 -5.69 4.24
C PRO A 91 13.40 -5.01 4.42
N ASN A 92 14.40 -5.80 4.80
CA ASN A 92 15.76 -5.32 4.99
C ASN A 92 16.39 -4.92 3.65
N PHE A 93 16.11 -3.69 3.22
CA PHE A 93 16.70 -3.10 2.02
C PHE A 93 18.21 -2.90 2.19
N SER A 94 18.94 -3.08 1.10
CA SER A 94 20.33 -2.60 1.03
C SER A 94 20.39 -1.08 1.23
N GLN A 95 21.53 -0.55 1.68
CA GLN A 95 21.70 0.89 1.88
C GLN A 95 21.42 1.70 0.59
N GLN A 96 21.72 1.13 -0.58
CA GLN A 96 21.44 1.77 -1.87
C GLN A 96 19.94 1.85 -2.15
N GLN A 97 19.20 0.75 -1.90
CA GLN A 97 17.75 0.70 -2.05
C GLN A 97 17.03 1.63 -1.07
N GLN A 98 17.50 1.71 0.18
CA GLN A 98 16.97 2.64 1.17
C GLN A 98 17.11 4.09 0.72
N ARG A 99 18.29 4.47 0.22
CA ARG A 99 18.53 5.83 -0.28
C ARG A 99 17.65 6.16 -1.49
N LYS A 100 17.48 5.21 -2.42
CA LYS A 100 16.60 5.37 -3.58
C LYS A 100 15.15 5.56 -3.16
N LEU A 101 14.65 4.72 -2.26
CA LEU A 101 13.29 4.85 -1.73
C LEU A 101 13.10 6.18 -0.99
N GLN A 102 14.03 6.58 -0.12
CA GLN A 102 13.98 7.87 0.58
C GLN A 102 13.90 9.05 -0.38
N ARG A 103 14.69 8.99 -1.46
CA ARG A 103 14.75 9.97 -2.52
C ARG A 103 13.45 10.06 -3.32
N PHE A 104 12.91 8.91 -3.74
CA PHE A 104 11.63 8.82 -4.44
C PHE A 104 10.47 9.34 -3.58
N MET A 105 10.41 8.92 -2.32
CA MET A 105 9.38 9.40 -1.38
C MET A 105 9.48 10.92 -1.18
N ALA A 106 10.70 11.46 -1.04
CA ALA A 106 10.91 12.90 -0.95
C ALA A 106 10.45 13.64 -2.20
N TYR A 107 10.72 13.10 -3.39
CA TYR A 107 10.24 13.66 -4.66
C TYR A 107 8.71 13.73 -4.70
N VAL A 108 8.02 12.63 -4.35
CA VAL A 108 6.54 12.57 -4.29
C VAL A 108 5.99 13.63 -3.34
N ILE A 109 6.60 13.80 -2.16
CA ILE A 109 6.17 14.82 -1.19
C ILE A 109 6.41 16.24 -1.72
N GLN A 110 7.51 16.48 -2.44
CA GLN A 110 7.84 17.80 -3.01
C GLN A 110 6.87 18.21 -4.13
N ILE A 111 6.45 17.27 -4.97
CA ILE A 111 5.47 17.53 -6.05
C ILE A 111 4.02 17.53 -5.54
N GLY A 112 3.79 17.04 -4.33
CA GLY A 112 2.50 17.05 -3.65
C GLY A 112 2.09 18.49 -3.31
N ASN A 113 1.19 19.05 -4.10
CA ASN A 113 0.69 20.41 -3.91
C ASN A 113 -0.48 20.43 -2.92
N HIS A 114 -0.20 20.12 -1.66
CA HIS A 114 -1.21 20.03 -0.61
C HIS A 114 -1.65 21.41 -0.13
N GLU A 115 -2.96 21.66 -0.11
CA GLU A 115 -3.59 22.82 0.53
C GLU A 115 -4.41 22.35 1.75
N PRO A 116 -4.03 22.69 3.00
CA PRO A 116 -2.87 23.49 3.42
C PRO A 116 -1.52 22.73 3.33
N PRO A 117 -0.37 23.44 3.31
CA PRO A 117 0.94 22.82 3.22
C PRO A 117 1.18 21.83 4.37
N LEU A 118 1.63 20.63 4.03
CA LEU A 118 1.94 19.58 5.00
C LEU A 118 3.07 20.03 5.94
N THR A 119 2.75 20.20 7.22
CA THR A 119 3.76 20.38 8.27
C THR A 119 4.50 19.08 8.50
N TRP A 120 5.83 19.14 8.70
CA TRP A 120 6.66 17.95 8.91
C TRP A 120 6.17 17.07 10.08
N ASP A 121 5.60 17.66 11.12
CA ASP A 121 5.08 16.93 12.28
C ASP A 121 3.92 15.99 11.90
N VAL A 122 3.05 16.42 10.97
CA VAL A 122 1.93 15.61 10.48
C VAL A 122 2.44 14.53 9.53
N LEU A 123 3.39 14.88 8.66
CA LEU A 123 3.99 13.96 7.70
C LEU A 123 4.82 12.87 8.39
N GLY A 124 5.60 13.22 9.42
CA GLY A 124 6.38 12.26 10.22
C GLY A 124 5.50 11.20 10.86
N LEU A 125 4.41 11.62 11.52
CA LEU A 125 3.41 10.69 12.08
C LEU A 125 2.76 9.80 11.01
N HIS A 126 2.56 10.32 9.80
CA HIS A 126 2.01 9.53 8.70
C HIS A 126 3.03 8.50 8.18
N LEU A 127 4.29 8.88 8.04
CA LEU A 127 5.38 7.98 7.63
C LEU A 127 5.61 6.86 8.66
N GLU A 128 5.54 7.17 9.97
CA GLU A 128 5.61 6.16 11.02
C GLU A 128 4.46 5.14 10.89
N ARG A 129 3.23 5.61 10.65
CA ARG A 129 2.07 4.73 10.41
C ARG A 129 2.20 3.89 9.15
N LEU A 130 2.93 4.37 8.15
CA LEU A 130 3.28 3.60 6.95
C LEU A 130 4.40 2.57 7.21
N GLY A 131 4.91 2.46 8.43
CA GLY A 131 5.93 1.48 8.83
C GLY A 131 7.36 1.90 8.49
N PHE A 132 7.61 3.19 8.23
CA PHE A 132 8.97 3.70 8.09
C PHE A 132 9.63 3.82 9.46
N ASN A 133 10.87 3.33 9.57
CA ASN A 133 11.67 3.55 10.77
C ASN A 133 12.25 4.97 10.81
N GLU A 134 12.72 5.39 11.98
CA GLU A 134 13.26 6.74 12.20
C GLU A 134 14.39 7.10 11.23
N SER A 135 15.28 6.14 10.93
CA SER A 135 16.39 6.35 9.99
C SER A 135 15.91 6.66 8.56
N MET A 136 14.83 6.01 8.12
CA MET A 136 14.21 6.24 6.81
C MET A 136 13.50 7.59 6.78
N ILE A 137 12.80 7.95 7.85
CA ILE A 137 12.11 9.24 7.97
C ILE A 137 13.11 10.40 7.92
N LEU A 138 14.23 10.29 8.63
CA LEU A 138 15.31 11.29 8.57
C LEU A 138 15.95 11.35 7.18
N GLY A 139 16.13 10.21 6.53
CA GLY A 139 16.62 10.13 5.16
C GLY A 139 15.70 10.86 4.17
N ILE A 140 14.39 10.62 4.24
CA ILE A 140 13.37 11.33 3.45
C ILE A 140 13.46 12.84 3.71
N ARG A 141 13.52 13.24 5.00
CA ARG A 141 13.64 14.66 5.38
C ARG A 141 14.85 15.33 4.75
N SER A 142 15.98 14.63 4.73
CA SER A 142 17.22 15.14 4.14
C SER A 142 17.11 15.24 2.61
N ALA A 143 16.49 14.25 1.98
CA ALA A 143 16.32 14.19 0.53
C ALA A 143 15.32 15.24 0.02
N MET A 144 14.35 15.67 0.82
CA MET A 144 13.45 16.78 0.47
C MET A 144 14.15 18.14 0.37
N LYS A 145 15.37 18.29 0.88
CA LYS A 145 16.16 19.53 0.73
C LYS A 145 16.85 19.63 -0.63
N VAL A 146 16.91 18.53 -1.37
CA VAL A 146 17.57 18.43 -2.67
C VAL A 146 16.49 18.28 -3.75
N PRO A 147 16.47 19.11 -4.80
CA PRO A 147 15.58 18.88 -5.93
C PRO A 147 16.01 17.61 -6.68
N GLN A 148 15.06 16.77 -7.04
CA GLN A 148 15.32 15.50 -7.72
C GLN A 148 14.56 15.42 -9.04
N SER A 149 15.15 14.74 -10.04
CA SER A 149 14.48 14.43 -11.31
C SER A 149 13.82 13.05 -11.21
N LEU A 150 12.58 12.96 -11.69
CA LEU A 150 11.83 11.70 -11.76
C LEU A 150 12.52 10.68 -12.68
N GLU A 151 13.10 11.13 -13.81
CA GLU A 151 13.74 10.24 -14.77
C GLU A 151 14.90 9.46 -14.15
N GLN A 152 15.74 10.15 -13.37
CA GLN A 152 16.88 9.53 -12.68
C GLN A 152 16.47 8.58 -11.55
N LEU A 153 15.31 8.81 -10.93
CA LEU A 153 14.84 7.98 -9.82
C LEU A 153 14.13 6.71 -10.28
N VAL A 154 13.46 6.76 -11.43
CA VAL A 154 12.67 5.65 -11.99
C VAL A 154 13.55 4.67 -12.74
N GLU A 155 14.54 5.16 -13.49
CA GLU A 155 15.46 4.32 -14.27
C GLU A 155 16.32 3.40 -13.38
N GLU A 156 16.57 3.82 -12.13
CA GLU A 156 17.36 3.06 -11.17
C GLU A 156 16.53 2.28 -10.14
N LEU A 157 15.21 2.32 -10.18
CA LEU A 157 14.39 1.69 -9.14
C LEU A 157 14.22 0.19 -9.39
N ASP A 158 14.63 -0.64 -8.43
CA ASP A 158 14.43 -2.09 -8.54
C ASP A 158 12.91 -2.41 -8.49
N PRO A 159 12.40 -3.37 -9.29
CA PRO A 159 10.98 -3.73 -9.31
C PRO A 159 10.41 -4.12 -7.94
N ASP A 160 11.19 -4.80 -7.10
CA ASP A 160 10.78 -5.16 -5.74
C ASP A 160 10.62 -3.93 -4.84
N VAL A 161 11.54 -2.97 -4.95
CA VAL A 161 11.47 -1.69 -4.22
C VAL A 161 10.26 -0.89 -4.72
N ALA A 162 10.01 -0.90 -6.02
CA ALA A 162 8.86 -0.24 -6.64
C ALA A 162 7.53 -0.81 -6.13
N ALA A 163 7.41 -2.14 -6.07
CA ALA A 163 6.22 -2.83 -5.58
C ALA A 163 5.91 -2.49 -4.11
N ILE A 164 6.95 -2.35 -3.28
CA ILE A 164 6.80 -1.97 -1.87
C ILE A 164 6.53 -0.46 -1.71
N ALA A 165 7.12 0.36 -2.57
CA ALA A 165 6.93 1.82 -2.56
C ALA A 165 5.51 2.20 -2.99
N LEU A 166 4.95 1.53 -4.01
CA LEU A 166 3.67 1.86 -4.62
C LEU A 166 2.52 2.07 -3.62
N PRO A 167 2.19 1.16 -2.69
CA PRO A 167 1.10 1.36 -1.74
C PRO A 167 1.37 2.54 -0.78
N LYS A 168 2.64 2.80 -0.46
CA LYS A 168 3.05 3.90 0.45
C LYS A 168 2.97 5.25 -0.26
N VAL A 169 3.38 5.29 -1.53
CA VAL A 169 3.29 6.47 -2.41
C VAL A 169 1.84 6.81 -2.66
N LEU A 170 1.00 5.82 -2.97
CA LEU A 170 -0.44 6.02 -3.16
C LEU A 170 -1.09 6.58 -1.88
N SER A 171 -0.67 6.11 -0.70
CA SER A 171 -1.16 6.62 0.58
C SER A 171 -0.79 8.09 0.80
N LEU A 172 0.39 8.52 0.34
CA LEU A 172 0.84 9.91 0.41
C LEU A 172 0.12 10.82 -0.59
N VAL A 173 0.03 10.41 -1.85
CA VAL A 173 -0.66 11.17 -2.90
C VAL A 173 -2.13 11.37 -2.53
N LEU A 174 -2.78 10.37 -1.95
CA LEU A 174 -4.19 10.47 -1.56
C LEU A 174 -4.44 11.25 -0.26
N LEU A 175 -3.43 11.87 0.36
CA LEU A 175 -3.59 12.63 1.61
C LEU A 175 -4.57 13.79 1.48
N ASP A 176 -4.51 14.54 0.38
CA ASP A 176 -5.45 15.63 0.08
C ASP A 176 -6.69 15.15 -0.72
N GLY A 177 -6.72 13.86 -1.05
CA GLY A 177 -7.80 13.21 -1.79
C GLY A 177 -7.89 13.65 -3.25
N ARG A 178 -6.84 14.22 -3.82
CA ARG A 178 -6.70 14.56 -5.24
C ARG A 178 -5.37 13.99 -5.76
N VAL A 179 -5.32 13.68 -7.05
CA VAL A 179 -4.08 13.30 -7.72
C VAL A 179 -3.78 14.41 -8.71
N ASN A 180 -2.65 15.08 -8.55
CA ASN A 180 -2.20 16.11 -9.47
C ASN A 180 -1.46 15.47 -10.67
N PRO A 181 -1.31 16.18 -11.81
CA PRO A 181 -0.67 15.60 -13.00
C PRO A 181 0.79 15.16 -12.78
N LEU A 182 1.52 15.78 -11.87
CA LEU A 182 2.90 15.40 -11.56
C LEU A 182 2.94 14.11 -10.72
N GLU A 183 2.00 13.97 -9.78
CA GLU A 183 1.82 12.74 -8.99
C GLU A 183 1.36 11.58 -9.86
N ASP A 184 0.43 11.82 -10.79
CA ASP A 184 -0.04 10.83 -11.76
C ASP A 184 1.09 10.34 -12.66
N ASN A 185 1.96 11.25 -13.11
CA ASN A 185 3.18 10.91 -13.84
C ASN A 185 4.13 10.06 -12.98
N ALA A 186 4.36 10.44 -11.71
CA ALA A 186 5.22 9.66 -10.80
C ALA A 186 4.67 8.25 -10.54
N LEU A 187 3.35 8.12 -10.37
CA LEU A 187 2.67 6.83 -10.20
C LEU A 187 2.75 5.98 -11.48
N THR A 188 2.52 6.59 -12.63
CA THR A 188 2.60 5.91 -13.94
C THR A 188 4.01 5.40 -14.21
N SER A 189 5.02 6.23 -13.93
CA SER A 189 6.42 5.82 -14.05
C SER A 189 6.76 4.66 -13.11
N LEU A 190 6.28 4.70 -11.85
CA LEU A 190 6.48 3.61 -10.90
C LEU A 190 5.82 2.30 -11.37
N LEU A 191 4.61 2.39 -11.93
CA LEU A 191 3.90 1.25 -12.50
C LEU A 191 4.61 0.68 -13.74
N GLN A 192 5.23 1.53 -14.56
CA GLN A 192 6.01 1.09 -15.72
C GLN A 192 7.26 0.29 -15.29
N THR A 193 7.93 0.69 -14.21
CA THR A 193 9.06 -0.08 -13.65
C THR A 193 8.64 -1.47 -13.17
N ILE A 194 7.43 -1.58 -12.60
CA ILE A 194 6.88 -2.89 -12.15
C ILE A 194 6.44 -3.75 -13.34
N ARG A 195 5.93 -3.13 -14.41
CA ARG A 195 5.40 -3.80 -15.60
C ARG A 195 6.46 -4.37 -16.55
N GLN A 196 7.76 -4.24 -16.25
CA GLN A 196 8.78 -4.87 -17.09
C GLN A 196 8.51 -6.38 -17.18
N PRO A 197 8.33 -6.93 -18.39
CA PRO A 197 7.75 -8.25 -18.57
C PRO A 197 8.67 -9.34 -18.04
N ALA A 198 8.17 -10.16 -17.10
CA ALA A 198 8.80 -11.42 -16.72
C ALA A 198 8.55 -12.53 -17.77
N CYS A 199 7.65 -12.30 -18.74
CA CYS A 199 7.32 -13.23 -19.81
C CYS A 199 7.48 -12.60 -21.19
N GLU A 200 8.71 -12.55 -21.67
CA GLU A 200 8.98 -12.68 -23.11
C GLU A 200 9.42 -14.13 -23.37
N LEU A 201 8.50 -14.95 -23.90
CA LEU A 201 8.77 -16.23 -24.55
C LEU A 201 8.04 -16.25 -25.89
#